data_AF-A0A8S3BC83-F1
#
_entry.id   AF-A0A8S3BC83-F1
#
_cell.length_a   1.000
_cell.length_b   1.000
_cell.length_c   1.000
_cell.angle_alpha   90.00
_cell.angle_beta   90.00
_cell.angle_gamma   90.00
#
_symmetry.space_group_name_H-M   'P 1'
#
loop_
_entity.id
_entity.type
_entity.pdbx_description
1 polymer ?
#
loop_
_entity_poly.entity_id
_entity_poly.type
_entity_poly.pdbx_seq_one_letter_code
_entity_poly.pdbx_strand_id
1 'polypeptide(L)' 'FEKNEGIIILAATNRRDYLDSALLRPGRFDSEIHISPPDLRGRTEIFELYLSKVTYDRN' A
#
# COMPACT_ATOMS: atom_id res chain seq x y z
N PHE A 1 -16.88 -20.06 -12.49
CA PHE A 1 -16.66 -18.73 -11.91
C PHE A 1 -16.97 -17.73 -13.01
N GLU A 2 -18.03 -16.93 -12.87
CA GLU A 2 -18.21 -15.77 -13.76
C GLU A 2 -17.05 -14.80 -13.50
N LYS A 3 -16.40 -14.34 -14.56
CA LYS A 3 -15.37 -13.30 -14.45
C LYS A 3 -16.09 -12.01 -14.05
N ASN A 4 -15.65 -11.38 -12.95
CA ASN A 4 -16.09 -10.04 -12.58
C ASN A 4 -15.48 -9.01 -13.55
N GLU A 5 -15.91 -9.03 -14.80
CA GLU A 5 -15.43 -8.11 -15.83
C GLU A 5 -15.70 -6.67 -15.37
N GLY A 6 -14.64 -5.86 -15.29
CA GLY A 6 -14.70 -4.46 -14.88
C GLY A 6 -14.55 -4.18 -13.38
N ILE A 7 -14.37 -5.19 -12.51
CA ILE A 7 -14.14 -4.97 -11.08
C ILE A 7 -12.69 -5.30 -10.70
N ILE A 8 -12.02 -4.36 -10.04
CA ILE A 8 -10.70 -4.55 -9.44
C ILE A 8 -10.85 -4.56 -7.92
N ILE A 9 -10.26 -5.55 -7.26
CA ILE A 9 -10.24 -5.66 -5.80
C ILE A 9 -8.84 -5.33 -5.30
N LEU A 10 -8.75 -4.36 -4.39
CA LEU A 10 -7.54 -4.01 -3.66
C LEU A 10 -7.72 -4.40 -2.19
N ALA A 11 -6.72 -5.06 -1.62
CA ALA A 11 -6.69 -5.43 -0.21
C ALA A 11 -5.33 -5.07 0.39
N ALA A 12 -5.29 -4.81 1.70
CA ALA A 12 -4.07 -4.51 2.43
C ALA A 12 -4.06 -5.26 3.78
N THR A 13 -2.91 -5.80 4.17
CA THR A 13 -2.69 -6.41 5.48
C THR A 13 -1.31 -6.05 6.00
N ASN A 14 -1.19 -5.88 7.32
CA ASN A 14 0.10 -5.76 8.00
C ASN A 14 0.63 -7.12 8.52
N ARG A 15 -0.14 -8.20 8.33
CA ARG A 15 0.18 -9.57 8.81
C ARG A 15 -0.12 -10.60 7.73
N ARG A 16 0.78 -10.74 6.76
CA ARG A 16 0.63 -11.67 5.63
C ARG A 16 0.53 -13.13 6.09
N ASP A 17 1.31 -13.48 7.09
CA ASP A 17 1.44 -14.81 7.68
C ASP A 17 0.14 -15.32 8.34
N TYR A 18 -0.81 -14.41 8.65
CA TYR A 18 -2.08 -14.73 9.30
C TYR A 18 -3.23 -14.91 8.29
N LEU A 19 -2.97 -14.68 7.00
CA LEU A 19 -3.98 -14.85 5.96
C LEU A 19 -4.29 -16.33 5.72
N ASP A 20 -5.56 -16.63 5.47
CA ASP A 20 -5.96 -17.94 4.98
C ASP A 20 -5.27 -18.20 3.63
N SER A 21 -4.56 -19.33 3.54
CA SER A 21 -3.91 -19.81 2.31
C SER A 21 -4.84 -19.85 1.09
N ALA A 22 -6.16 -19.99 1.28
CA ALA A 22 -7.14 -19.98 0.21
C ALA A 22 -7.21 -18.63 -0.53
N LEU A 23 -6.87 -17.52 0.13
CA LEU A 23 -6.84 -16.18 -0.46
C LEU A 23 -5.60 -15.96 -1.35
N LEU A 24 -4.54 -16.74 -1.15
CA LEU A 24 -3.27 -16.66 -1.89
C LEU A 24 -3.25 -17.57 -3.14
N ARG A 25 -4.34 -18.31 -3.38
CA ARG A 25 -4.43 -19.22 -4.54
C ARG A 25 -4.70 -18.43 -5.83
N PRO A 26 -4.22 -18.92 -6.99
CA PRO A 26 -4.52 -18.31 -8.28
C PRO A 26 -6.03 -18.08 -8.51
N GLY A 27 -6.39 -16.92 -9.05
CA GLY A 27 -7.77 -16.46 -9.25
C GLY A 27 -8.39 -15.77 -8.04
N ARG A 28 -7.58 -15.39 -7.04
CA ARG A 28 -7.97 -14.59 -5.86
C ARG A 28 -7.13 -13.31 -5.82
N PHE A 29 -6.19 -13.18 -4.90
CA PHE A 29 -5.23 -12.08 -4.90
C PHE A 29 -3.99 -12.49 -5.69
N ASP A 30 -4.04 -12.26 -6.99
CA ASP A 30 -2.99 -12.70 -7.92
C ASP A 30 -1.74 -11.80 -7.88
N SER A 31 -1.90 -10.54 -7.49
CA SER A 31 -0.81 -9.56 -7.39
C SER A 31 -0.58 -9.16 -5.94
N GLU A 32 0.64 -9.38 -5.47
CA GLU A 32 1.09 -8.96 -4.15
C GLU A 32 2.15 -7.87 -4.28
N ILE A 33 1.97 -6.78 -3.54
CA ILE A 33 2.93 -5.69 -3.49
C ILE A 33 3.35 -5.49 -2.03
N HIS A 34 4.64 -5.67 -1.76
CA HIS A 34 5.20 -5.38 -0.45
C HIS A 34 5.54 -3.89 -0.34
N ILE A 35 5.05 -3.25 0.72
CA ILE A 35 5.33 -1.84 1.01
C ILE A 35 6.37 -1.78 2.13
N SER A 36 7.60 -1.45 1.77
CA SER A 36 8.68 -1.20 2.73
C SER A 36 8.54 0.19 3.34
N PRO A 37 9.08 0.43 4.55
CA PRO A 37 9.22 1.78 5.10
C PRO A 37 9.99 2.70 4.13
N PRO A 38 9.66 4.01 4.08
CA PRO A 38 10.36 4.93 3.20
C PRO A 38 11.83 5.06 3.60
N ASP A 39 12.69 5.18 2.59
CA ASP A 39 14.10 5.49 2.73
C ASP A 39 14.30 6.98 3.08
N LEU A 40 15.56 7.43 3.15
CA LEU A 40 15.85 8.81 3.51
C LEU A 40 15.18 9.80 2.55
N ARG A 41 15.26 9.54 1.24
CA ARG A 41 14.67 10.39 0.22
C ARG A 41 13.15 10.43 0.35
N GLY A 42 12.50 9.27 0.46
CA GLY A 42 11.06 9.17 0.64
C GLY A 42 10.59 9.85 1.93
N ARG A 43 11.37 9.77 3.01
CA ARG A 43 11.08 10.49 4.26
C ARG A 43 11.13 12.00 4.07
N THR A 44 12.13 12.51 3.35
CA THR A 44 12.23 13.94 3.03
C THR A 44 11.03 14.39 2.21
N GLU A 45 10.67 13.66 1.15
CA GLU A 45 9.52 13.99 0.29
C GLU A 45 8.19 13.98 1.07
N ILE A 46 7.98 12.97 1.92
CA ILE A 46 6.80 12.90 2.80
C ILE A 46 6.79 14.08 3.77
N PHE A 47 7.93 14.39 4.39
CA PHE A 47 8.04 15.47 5.36
C PHE A 47 7.74 16.82 4.71
N GLU A 48 8.36 17.13 3.57
CA GLU A 48 8.13 18.37 2.81
C GLU A 48 6.67 18.52 2.38
N LEU A 49 6.03 17.43 1.91
CA LEU A 49 4.62 17.42 1.54
C LEU A 49 3.73 17.84 2.72
N TYR A 50 3.94 17.28 3.91
CA TYR A 50 3.11 17.63 5.07
C TYR A 50 3.48 18.98 5.66
N LEU A 51 4.77 19.34 5.66
CA LEU A 51 5.25 20.64 6.12
C LEU A 51 4.67 21.79 5.27
N SER A 52 4.48 21.58 3.97
CA SER A 52 3.84 22.57 3.08
C SER A 52 2.40 22.92 3.48
N LYS A 53 1.73 22.07 4.27
CA LYS A 53 0.33 22.24 4.69
C LYS A 53 0.18 22.99 6.01
N VAL A 54 1.28 23.36 6.66
CA VAL A 54 1.27 24.08 7.93
C VAL A 54 2.12 25.35 7.82
N THR A 55 1.75 26.40 8.55
CA THR A 55 2.62 27.57 8.68
C THR A 55 3.77 27.21 9.61
N TYR A 56 4.98 27.29 9.10
CA TYR A 56 6.20 27.06 9.87
C TYR A 56 7.21 28.15 9.55
N ASP A 57 8.06 28.45 10.51
CA ASP A 57 9.15 29.39 10.30
C ASP A 57 10.20 28.78 9.38
N ARG A 58 10.51 29.49 8.29
CA ARG A 58 11.60 29.16 7.37
C ARG A 58 12.75 30.09 7.74
N ASN A 59 13.55 29.69 8.72
CA ASN A 59 14.81 30.38 9.03
C ASN A 59 15.61 30.70 7.75
#